data_AF-G5S5R7-F1
#
_entry.id   AF-G5S5R7-F1
#
_cell.length_a   1.000
_cell.length_b   1.000
_cell.length_c   1.000
_cell.angle_alpha   90.00
_cell.angle_beta   90.00
_cell.angle_gamma   90.00
#
_symmetry.space_group_name_H-M   'P 1'
#
loop_
_entity.id
_entity.type
_entity.pdbx_description
1 polymer ?
#
loop_
_entity_poly.entity_id
_entity_poly.type
_entity_poly.pdbx_seq_one_letter_code
_entity_poly.pdbx_strand_id
1 'polypeptide(L)'
;MKHLHRFFSSDASGGIILIIAAALAMLMANMGATSGWYHDFLETPVQLRVGALEINKNMLLWINDALMAVFFLLIGLEVKRELMQGSLASLRQAAFPVIAAIGGMIVPALLYLAFNYSDPVTREGWAIPAATDIAFALGVLALLGSRVPLALKIFLMALAII
;
A
#
# COMPACT_ATOMS: atom_id res chain seq x y z
N MET A 1 29.97 1.60 9.03
CA MET A 1 29.51 0.80 7.87
C MET A 1 28.76 -0.48 8.26
N LYS A 2 29.22 -1.33 9.21
CA LYS A 2 28.47 -2.55 9.63
C LYS A 2 27.03 -2.32 10.12
N HIS A 3 26.77 -1.20 10.81
CA HIS A 3 25.43 -0.85 11.29
C HIS A 3 24.45 -0.49 10.16
N LEU A 4 24.92 0.18 9.10
CA LEU A 4 24.09 0.52 7.94
C LEU A 4 23.69 -0.73 7.15
N HIS A 5 24.62 -1.65 6.91
CA HIS A 5 24.27 -2.94 6.28
C HIS A 5 23.25 -3.72 7.10
N ARG A 6 23.44 -3.86 8.42
CA ARG A 6 22.49 -4.57 9.28
C ARG A 6 21.11 -3.90 9.33
N PHE A 7 21.06 -2.57 9.20
CA PHE A 7 19.81 -1.82 9.11
C PHE A 7 19.08 -2.15 7.81
N PHE A 8 19.74 -2.03 6.65
CA PHE A 8 19.14 -2.35 5.35
C PHE A 8 18.80 -3.84 5.15
N SER A 9 19.40 -4.76 5.93
CA SER A 9 19.07 -6.19 5.92
C SER A 9 17.85 -6.57 6.79
N SER A 10 17.22 -5.61 7.48
CA SER A 10 16.10 -5.87 8.39
C SER A 10 14.78 -5.42 7.77
N ASP A 11 13.76 -6.28 7.83
CA ASP A 11 12.38 -5.97 7.40
C ASP A 11 11.80 -4.71 8.09
N ALA A 12 12.30 -4.38 9.29
CA ALA A 12 11.87 -3.19 10.03
C ALA A 12 12.38 -1.88 9.39
N SER A 13 13.46 -1.91 8.62
CA SER A 13 14.04 -0.69 8.02
C SER A 13 13.12 -0.05 6.99
N GLY A 14 12.40 -0.86 6.21
CA GLY A 14 11.41 -0.38 5.24
C GLY A 14 10.29 0.42 5.92
N GLY A 15 9.73 -0.11 7.01
CA GLY A 15 8.68 0.59 7.77
C GLY A 15 9.16 1.91 8.39
N ILE A 16 10.39 1.95 8.91
CA ILE A 16 10.96 3.19 9.47
C ILE A 16 11.15 4.25 8.37
N ILE A 17 11.71 3.87 7.22
CA ILE A 17 11.90 4.77 6.09
C ILE A 17 10.55 5.31 5.59
N LEU A 18 9.53 4.45 5.52
CA LEU A 18 8.17 4.83 5.12
C LEU A 18 7.58 5.90 6.05
N ILE A 19 7.71 5.74 7.37
CA ILE A 19 7.26 6.73 8.36
C ILE A 19 8.00 8.05 8.19
N ILE A 20 9.32 8.01 7.99
CA ILE A 20 10.13 9.21 7.76
C ILE A 20 9.68 9.92 6.49
N ALA A 21 9.42 9.19 5.41
CA ALA A 21 8.92 9.76 4.16
C ALA A 21 7.55 10.43 4.35
N ALA A 22 6.62 9.79 5.07
CA ALA A 22 5.31 10.36 5.38
C ALA A 22 5.42 11.62 6.24
N ALA A 23 6.28 11.61 7.27
CA ALA A 23 6.53 12.77 8.12
C ALA A 23 7.14 13.94 7.32
N LEU A 24 8.10 13.66 6.43
CA LEU A 24 8.68 14.65 5.54
C LEU A 24 7.64 15.19 4.55
N ALA A 25 6.78 14.35 3.98
CA ALA A 25 5.71 14.79 3.11
C ALA A 25 4.73 15.74 3.83
N MET A 26 4.35 15.41 5.06
CA MET A 26 3.52 16.28 5.90
C MET A 26 4.19 17.63 6.17
N LEU A 27 5.49 17.64 6.50
CA LEU A 27 6.25 18.88 6.69
C LEU A 27 6.29 19.71 5.40
N MET A 28 6.62 19.08 4.27
CA MET A 28 6.68 19.74 2.97
C MET A 28 5.35 20.37 2.57
N ALA A 29 4.24 19.66 2.78
CA ALA A 29 2.89 20.10 2.43
C ALA A 29 2.35 21.22 3.34
N ASN A 30 2.78 21.30 4.60
CA ASN A 30 2.22 22.25 5.57
C ASN A 30 3.13 23.46 5.86
N MET A 31 4.44 23.37 5.61
CA MET A 31 5.35 24.50 5.85
C MET A 31 5.21 25.55 4.74
N GLY A 32 4.95 26.81 5.12
CA GLY A 32 4.75 27.91 4.16
C GLY A 32 5.90 28.14 3.17
N ALA A 33 7.14 27.79 3.56
CA ALA A 33 8.31 27.90 2.70
C ALA A 33 8.37 26.85 1.57
N THR A 34 7.72 25.70 1.74
CA THR A 34 7.82 24.55 0.82
C THR A 34 6.50 24.13 0.20
N SER A 35 5.38 24.42 0.84
CA SER A 35 4.03 23.98 0.45
C SER A 35 3.65 24.39 -0.97
N GLY A 36 3.88 25.66 -1.36
CA GLY A 36 3.61 26.13 -2.72
C GLY A 36 4.37 25.32 -3.77
N TRP A 37 5.69 25.21 -3.63
CA TRP A 37 6.52 24.42 -4.55
C TRP A 37 6.12 22.94 -4.60
N TYR A 38 5.79 22.35 -3.45
CA TYR A 38 5.39 20.95 -3.34
C TYR A 38 4.08 20.68 -4.10
N HIS A 39 3.06 21.52 -3.92
CA HIS A 39 1.78 21.38 -4.62
C HIS A 39 1.89 21.69 -6.11
N ASP A 40 2.57 22.78 -6.48
CA ASP A 40 2.78 23.16 -7.89
C ASP A 40 3.49 22.05 -8.67
N PHE A 41 4.49 21.41 -8.06
CA PHE A 41 5.19 20.28 -8.67
C PHE A 41 4.27 19.08 -8.89
N LEU A 42 3.48 18.68 -7.89
CA LEU A 42 2.59 17.52 -7.99
C LEU A 42 1.44 17.73 -8.97
N GLU A 43 0.97 18.98 -9.10
CA GLU A 43 -0.13 19.35 -10.00
C GLU A 43 0.35 19.72 -11.41
N THR A 44 1.68 19.80 -11.63
CA THR A 44 2.27 20.16 -12.93
C THR A 44 1.69 19.26 -14.04
N PRO A 45 1.08 19.83 -15.09
CA PRO A 45 0.53 19.05 -16.20
C PRO A 45 1.69 18.48 -17.03
N VAL A 46 1.72 17.15 -17.17
CA VAL A 46 2.73 16.43 -17.94
C VAL A 46 2.05 15.72 -19.11
N GLN A 47 2.44 16.13 -20.32
CA GLN A 47 1.93 15.53 -21.55
C GLN A 47 2.99 14.64 -22.19
N LEU A 48 2.61 13.39 -22.47
CA LEU A 48 3.40 12.47 -23.29
C LEU A 48 2.69 12.29 -24.64
N ARG A 49 3.42 12.53 -25.73
CA ARG A 49 2.92 12.29 -27.10
C ARG A 49 3.80 11.28 -27.81
N VAL A 50 3.20 10.23 -28.36
CA VAL A 50 3.88 9.21 -29.17
C VAL A 50 3.07 9.00 -30.45
N GLY A 51 3.46 9.66 -31.54
CA GLY A 51 2.68 9.67 -32.78
C GLY A 51 1.33 10.36 -32.59
N ALA A 52 0.23 9.67 -32.89
CA ALA A 52 -1.13 10.16 -32.69
C ALA A 52 -1.67 9.97 -31.25
N LEU A 53 -0.92 9.26 -30.40
CA LEU A 53 -1.32 9.01 -29.02
C LEU A 53 -0.89 10.19 -28.14
N GLU A 54 -1.87 10.83 -27.51
CA GLU A 54 -1.67 11.93 -26.56
C GLU A 54 -2.23 11.55 -25.18
N ILE A 55 -1.36 11.51 -24.17
CA ILE A 55 -1.76 11.32 -22.77
C ILE A 55 -1.36 12.57 -22.01
N ASN A 56 -2.35 13.22 -21.38
CA ASN A 56 -2.16 14.37 -20.52
C ASN A 56 -2.64 14.03 -19.11
N LYS A 57 -1.73 14.09 -18.13
CA LYS A 57 -2.02 13.83 -16.72
C LYS A 57 -1.12 14.71 -15.85
N ASN A 58 -1.57 15.00 -14.64
CA ASN A 58 -0.75 15.70 -13.66
C ASN A 58 0.44 14.83 -13.22
N MET A 59 1.51 15.46 -12.75
CA MET A 59 2.73 14.78 -12.30
C MET A 59 2.43 13.70 -11.24
N LEU A 60 1.54 14.00 -10.29
CA LEU A 60 1.11 13.04 -9.26
C LEU A 60 0.52 11.75 -9.87
N LEU A 61 -0.30 11.87 -10.92
CA LEU A 61 -0.93 10.71 -11.54
C LEU A 61 0.09 9.83 -12.28
N TRP A 62 1.08 10.44 -12.95
CA TRP A 62 2.18 9.70 -13.55
C TRP A 62 3.02 8.94 -12.50
N ILE A 63 3.36 9.62 -11.40
CA ILE A 63 4.10 9.02 -10.29
C ILE A 63 3.31 7.85 -9.70
N ASN A 64 2.02 8.05 -9.41
CA ASN A 64 1.16 7.01 -8.87
C ASN A 64 1.04 5.81 -9.82
N ASP A 65 0.73 6.04 -11.09
CA ASP A 65 0.59 4.95 -12.07
C ASP A 65 1.88 4.14 -12.21
N ALA A 66 3.04 4.80 -12.28
CA ALA A 66 4.33 4.14 -12.44
C ALA A 66 4.76 3.39 -11.17
N LEU A 67 4.68 4.02 -10.00
CA LEU A 67 5.09 3.39 -8.74
C LEU A 67 4.14 2.25 -8.36
N MET A 68 2.83 2.45 -8.53
CA MET A 68 1.85 1.40 -8.25
C MET A 68 1.97 0.24 -9.25
N ALA A 69 2.31 0.48 -10.52
CA ALA A 69 2.58 -0.61 -11.46
C ALA A 69 3.75 -1.50 -11.00
N VAL A 70 4.85 -0.90 -10.54
CA VAL A 70 5.99 -1.65 -9.99
C VAL A 70 5.61 -2.37 -8.69
N PHE A 71 4.87 -1.70 -7.80
CA PHE A 71 4.39 -2.29 -6.55
C PHE A 71 3.48 -3.50 -6.80
N PHE A 72 2.45 -3.34 -7.63
CA PHE A 72 1.52 -4.42 -7.95
C PHE A 72 2.14 -5.53 -8.80
N LEU A 73 3.20 -5.26 -9.56
CA LEU A 73 4.00 -6.32 -10.19
C LEU A 73 4.62 -7.22 -9.12
N LEU A 74 5.25 -6.63 -8.11
CA LEU A 74 5.84 -7.39 -6.99
C LEU A 74 4.76 -8.16 -6.23
N ILE A 75 3.65 -7.52 -5.90
CA ILE A 75 2.51 -8.19 -5.26
C ILE A 75 1.99 -9.34 -6.12
N GLY A 76 1.82 -9.14 -7.44
CA GLY A 76 1.36 -10.18 -8.35
C GLY A 76 2.30 -11.40 -8.41
N LEU A 77 3.61 -11.18 -8.36
CA LEU A 77 4.59 -12.28 -8.26
C LEU A 77 4.48 -13.03 -6.93
N GLU A 78 4.25 -12.31 -5.84
CA GLU A 78 4.09 -12.91 -4.51
C GLU A 78 2.78 -13.69 -4.39
N VAL A 79 1.67 -13.15 -4.88
CA VAL A 79 0.37 -13.84 -4.98
C VAL A 79 0.54 -15.16 -5.73
N LYS A 80 1.21 -15.10 -6.89
CA LYS A 80 1.47 -16.29 -7.71
C LYS A 80 2.31 -17.31 -6.95
N ARG A 81 3.34 -16.89 -6.22
CA ARG A 81 4.16 -17.78 -5.39
C ARG A 81 3.32 -18.45 -4.30
N GLU A 82 2.50 -17.68 -3.58
CA GLU A 82 1.65 -18.19 -2.50
C GLU A 82 0.58 -19.17 -3.01
N LEU A 83 0.00 -18.91 -4.20
CA LEU A 83 -0.95 -19.80 -4.85
C LEU A 83 -0.33 -21.08 -5.38
N MET A 84 0.95 -21.07 -5.77
CA MET A 84 1.60 -22.26 -6.35
C MET A 84 2.31 -23.12 -5.31
N GLN A 85 2.92 -22.50 -4.31
CA GLN A 85 3.85 -23.18 -3.39
C GLN A 85 3.69 -22.77 -1.92
N GLY A 86 2.85 -21.77 -1.63
CA GLY A 86 2.73 -21.18 -0.29
C GLY A 86 1.44 -21.54 0.43
N SER A 87 1.03 -20.62 1.31
CA SER A 87 -0.11 -20.76 2.22
C SER A 87 -1.47 -20.76 1.51
N LEU A 88 -1.51 -20.34 0.24
CA LEU A 88 -2.72 -20.32 -0.59
C LEU A 88 -2.78 -21.50 -1.58
N ALA A 89 -1.80 -22.41 -1.58
CA ALA A 89 -1.70 -23.47 -2.59
C ALA A 89 -2.76 -24.57 -2.46
N SER A 90 -3.32 -24.78 -1.27
CA SER A 90 -4.39 -25.76 -1.06
C SER A 90 -5.64 -25.08 -0.51
N LEU A 91 -6.83 -25.54 -0.94
CA LEU A 91 -8.12 -25.02 -0.46
C LEU A 91 -8.23 -25.02 1.07
N ARG A 92 -7.66 -26.05 1.72
CA ARG A 92 -7.67 -26.17 3.19
C ARG A 92 -6.86 -25.08 3.88
N GLN A 93 -5.70 -24.71 3.32
CA GLN A 93 -4.86 -23.66 3.88
C GLN A 93 -5.37 -22.26 3.50
N ALA A 94 -5.87 -22.11 2.27
CA ALA A 94 -6.40 -20.85 1.75
C ALA A 94 -7.72 -20.42 2.39
N ALA A 95 -8.54 -21.37 2.88
CA ALA A 95 -9.84 -21.07 3.45
C ALA A 95 -9.79 -20.01 4.57
N PHE A 96 -8.81 -20.11 5.47
CA PHE A 96 -8.73 -19.17 6.59
C PHE A 96 -8.32 -17.75 6.16
N PRO A 97 -7.21 -17.52 5.42
CA PRO A 97 -6.85 -16.20 4.90
C PRO A 97 -7.93 -15.57 4.00
N VAL A 98 -8.54 -16.36 3.10
CA VAL A 98 -9.54 -15.85 2.17
C VAL A 98 -10.80 -15.39 2.90
N ILE A 99 -11.32 -16.18 3.85
CA ILE A 99 -12.49 -15.77 4.64
C ILE A 99 -12.17 -14.55 5.51
N ALA A 100 -10.98 -14.51 6.10
CA ALA A 100 -10.53 -13.37 6.90
C ALA A 100 -10.44 -12.09 6.07
N ALA A 101 -9.87 -12.15 4.86
CA ALA A 101 -9.75 -11.01 3.96
C ALA A 101 -11.11 -10.54 3.42
N ILE A 102 -11.99 -11.47 3.00
CA ILE A 102 -13.35 -11.13 2.56
C ILE A 102 -14.11 -10.41 3.69
N GLY A 103 -14.03 -10.92 4.93
CA GLY A 103 -14.61 -10.25 6.09
C GLY A 103 -13.97 -8.88 6.35
N GLY A 104 -12.63 -8.81 6.24
CA GLY A 104 -11.84 -7.59 6.37
C GLY A 104 -12.12 -6.53 5.32
N MET A 105 -12.64 -6.90 4.15
CA MET A 105 -13.07 -5.97 3.10
C MET A 105 -14.54 -5.58 3.26
N ILE A 106 -15.43 -6.56 3.43
CA ILE A 106 -16.88 -6.33 3.44
C ILE A 106 -17.30 -5.49 4.64
N VAL A 107 -16.78 -5.78 5.83
CA VAL A 107 -17.21 -5.08 7.05
C VAL A 107 -16.86 -3.59 7.01
N PRO A 108 -15.61 -3.16 6.71
CA PRO A 108 -15.29 -1.74 6.61
C PRO A 108 -16.01 -1.04 5.46
N ALA A 109 -16.17 -1.70 4.30
CA ALA A 109 -16.89 -1.15 3.16
C ALA A 109 -18.36 -0.87 3.48
N LEU A 110 -19.07 -1.84 4.05
CA LEU A 110 -20.47 -1.67 4.44
C LEU A 110 -20.64 -0.62 5.52
N LEU A 111 -19.73 -0.58 6.49
CA LEU A 111 -19.77 0.43 7.55
C LEU A 111 -19.57 1.84 6.97
N TYR A 112 -18.61 2.02 6.06
CA TYR A 112 -18.40 3.30 5.36
C TYR A 112 -19.61 3.70 4.51
N LEU A 113 -20.18 2.77 3.75
CA LEU A 113 -21.36 3.02 2.92
C LEU A 113 -22.60 3.35 3.75
N ALA A 114 -22.77 2.72 4.93
CA ALA A 114 -23.87 3.04 5.83
C ALA A 114 -23.75 4.47 6.37
N PHE A 115 -22.54 4.91 6.72
CA PHE A 115 -22.29 6.29 7.17
C PHE A 115 -22.42 7.32 6.04
N ASN A 116 -22.01 6.97 4.82
CA ASN A 116 -22.00 7.87 3.68
C ASN A 116 -23.18 7.64 2.71
N TYR A 117 -24.24 6.99 3.19
CA TYR A 117 -25.35 6.60 2.32
C TYR A 117 -26.02 7.82 1.67
N SER A 118 -26.06 9.00 2.26
CA SER A 118 -26.79 10.14 1.67
C SER A 118 -26.07 10.84 0.51
N ASP A 119 -24.74 10.71 0.39
CA ASP A 119 -23.93 11.54 -0.50
C ASP A 119 -23.35 10.70 -1.67
N PRO A 120 -23.83 10.91 -2.91
CA PRO A 120 -23.35 10.17 -4.08
C PRO A 120 -21.84 10.26 -4.34
N VAL A 121 -21.19 11.38 -4.02
CA VAL A 121 -19.76 11.60 -4.28
C VAL A 121 -18.93 10.76 -3.32
N THR A 122 -19.28 10.79 -2.04
CA THR A 122 -18.53 10.05 -1.01
C THR A 122 -18.71 8.53 -1.14
N ARG A 123 -19.84 8.04 -1.66
CA ARG A 123 -20.07 6.61 -1.89
C ARG A 123 -19.03 5.95 -2.80
N GLU A 124 -18.42 6.68 -3.73
CA GLU A 124 -17.36 6.14 -4.60
C GLU A 124 -16.13 5.71 -3.80
N GLY A 125 -15.92 6.28 -2.61
CA GLY A 125 -14.81 5.97 -1.70
C GLY A 125 -14.97 4.70 -0.85
N TRP A 126 -15.93 3.82 -1.15
CA TRP A 126 -16.23 2.64 -0.33
C TRP A 126 -15.06 1.68 -0.11
N ALA A 127 -14.09 1.65 -1.04
CA ALA A 127 -12.93 0.78 -0.98
C ALA A 127 -11.76 1.38 -0.16
N ILE A 128 -11.80 2.67 0.17
CA ILE A 128 -10.75 3.35 0.96
C ILE A 128 -10.45 2.62 2.29
N PRO A 129 -11.45 2.28 3.13
CA PRO A 129 -11.19 1.62 4.41
C PRO A 129 -10.88 0.11 4.29
N ALA A 130 -11.03 -0.49 3.11
CA ALA A 130 -10.72 -1.90 2.89
C ALA A 130 -9.22 -2.13 2.60
N ALA A 131 -8.53 -1.13 2.04
CA ALA A 131 -7.12 -1.24 1.70
C ALA A 131 -6.24 -1.25 2.97
N THR A 132 -5.32 -2.22 3.04
CA THR A 132 -4.33 -2.32 4.13
C THR A 132 -2.91 -2.14 3.57
N ASP A 133 -2.13 -1.22 4.15
CA ASP A 133 -0.72 -1.02 3.76
C ASP A 133 0.16 -2.15 4.31
N ILE A 134 0.51 -3.10 3.44
CA ILE A 134 1.33 -4.28 3.76
C ILE A 134 2.71 -3.88 4.31
N ALA A 135 3.35 -2.86 3.70
CA ALA A 135 4.70 -2.46 4.05
C ALA A 135 4.73 -1.86 5.46
N PHE A 136 3.72 -1.05 5.79
CA PHE A 136 3.56 -0.51 7.13
C PHE A 136 3.20 -1.60 8.15
N ALA A 137 2.24 -2.46 7.83
CA ALA A 137 1.78 -3.51 8.74
C ALA A 137 2.90 -4.49 9.10
N LEU A 138 3.67 -4.97 8.11
CA LEU A 138 4.84 -5.81 8.34
C LEU A 138 5.98 -5.05 9.04
N GLY A 139 6.18 -3.77 8.70
CA GLY A 139 7.17 -2.91 9.34
C GLY A 139 6.95 -2.77 10.85
N VAL A 140 5.72 -2.47 11.27
CA VAL A 140 5.35 -2.39 12.69
C VAL A 140 5.48 -3.76 13.37
N LEU A 141 5.06 -4.83 12.69
CA LEU A 141 5.16 -6.18 13.21
C LEU A 141 6.62 -6.61 13.42
N ALA A 142 7.54 -6.14 12.59
CA ALA A 142 8.98 -6.38 12.72
C ALA A 142 9.59 -5.63 13.92
N LEU A 143 9.04 -4.48 14.32
CA LEU A 143 9.50 -3.74 15.52
C LEU A 143 9.24 -4.50 16.83
N LEU A 144 8.25 -5.39 16.85
CA LEU A 144 7.99 -6.28 17.99
C LEU A 144 9.03 -7.41 18.14
N GLY A 145 9.98 -7.50 17.20
CA GLY A 145 11.14 -8.39 17.28
C GLY A 145 10.76 -9.87 17.23
N SER A 146 11.40 -10.67 18.09
CA SER A 146 11.22 -12.13 18.14
C SER A 146 9.91 -12.58 18.80
N ARG A 147 9.10 -11.66 19.34
CA ARG A 147 7.83 -11.99 19.99
C ARG A 147 6.74 -12.39 19.01
N VAL A 148 6.90 -12.04 17.73
CA VAL A 148 5.90 -12.35 16.70
C VAL A 148 6.30 -13.64 15.95
N PRO A 149 5.44 -14.66 15.94
CA PRO A 149 5.68 -15.89 15.18
C PRO A 149 5.75 -15.62 13.67
N LEU A 150 6.63 -16.35 12.98
CA LEU A 150 6.74 -16.29 11.51
C LEU A 150 5.41 -16.58 10.81
N ALA A 151 4.63 -17.53 11.36
CA ALA A 151 3.31 -17.88 10.84
C ALA A 151 2.35 -16.69 10.79
N LEU A 152 2.44 -15.76 11.76
CA LEU A 152 1.58 -14.57 11.80
C LEU A 152 1.97 -13.55 10.73
N LYS A 153 3.28 -13.44 10.43
CA LYS A 153 3.78 -12.59 9.34
C LYS A 153 3.30 -13.08 7.98
N ILE A 154 3.38 -14.40 7.75
CA ILE A 154 2.90 -15.04 6.52
C ILE A 154 1.39 -14.86 6.39
N PHE A 155 0.64 -15.07 7.48
CA PHE A 155 -0.80 -14.87 7.49
C PHE A 155 -1.19 -13.41 7.16
N LEU A 156 -0.53 -12.43 7.79
CA LEU A 156 -0.81 -11.01 7.53
C LEU A 156 -0.48 -10.61 6.10
N MET A 157 0.62 -11.14 5.55
CA MET A 157 1.00 -10.96 4.15
C MET A 157 -0.08 -11.53 3.22
N ALA A 158 -0.58 -12.73 3.48
CA ALA A 158 -1.65 -13.33 2.68
C ALA A 158 -2.96 -12.54 2.79
N LEU A 159 -3.33 -12.04 3.97
CA LEU A 159 -4.53 -11.24 4.17
C LEU A 159 -4.45 -9.91 3.41
N ALA A 160 -3.30 -9.24 3.46
CA ALA A 160 -3.16 -7.91 2.88
C ALA A 160 -2.97 -7.93 1.34
N ILE A 161 -2.68 -9.11 0.78
CA ILE A 161 -2.61 -9.36 -0.67
C ILE A 161 -4.01 -9.55 -1.28
N ILE A 162 -4.95 -10.13 -0.52
CA ILE A 162 -6.32 -10.48 -0.96
C ILE A 162 -7.23 -9.26 -0.85
#